data_AF-A0A498FW54-F1
#
_entry.id   AF-A0A498FW54-F1
#
_cell.length_a   1.000
_cell.length_b   1.000
_cell.length_c   1.000
_cell.angle_alpha   90.00
_cell.angle_beta   90.00
_cell.angle_gamma   90.00
#
_symmetry.space_group_name_H-M   'P 1'
#
loop_
_entity.id
_entity.type
_entity.pdbx_description
1 polymer ?
#
loop_
_entity_poly.entity_id
_entity_poly.type
_entity_poly.pdbx_seq_one_letter_code
_entity_poly.pdbx_strand_id
1 'polypeptide(L)'
;MRDTLRGIVELARLGNCVAAGALTATGAFVAGASGAVLPTALAAVTTAFAVAAGNAINDYFDREIDAVNRPDRPIPRGAVSPRGALATATVWFAVAVAAAVALPPLAIAIAAVNLVALVTYTSIFKGTPGLGNALVAYLVGSTFLFGGAAAGSPRAVLVLAALAGLSTFTREVIKDVEDVAGDREEGLATLPIAVGERAALWIGAAALVVAVAVSPLPYRSGTLGAAYLAVVAVADAVMLYAAYESFSDPAAAQRRFKYGTFLAAAAFVVGRAAVVA
;
A
#
# COMPACT_ATOMS: atom_id res chain seq x y z
N MET A 1 18.25 10.73 24.37
CA MET A 1 16.87 11.30 24.28
C MET A 1 16.58 11.93 22.91
N ARG A 2 17.33 12.94 22.45
CA ARG A 2 17.12 13.53 21.10
C ARG A 2 17.27 12.51 19.97
N ASP A 3 18.28 11.65 20.04
CA ASP A 3 18.53 10.63 19.01
C ASP A 3 17.46 9.53 19.01
N THR A 4 17.00 9.09 20.18
CA THR A 4 15.88 8.14 20.31
C THR A 4 14.57 8.69 19.75
N LEU A 5 14.24 9.96 20.03
CA LEU A 5 13.04 10.59 19.47
C LEU A 5 13.12 10.68 17.95
N ARG A 6 14.28 11.06 17.41
CA ARG A 6 14.52 11.05 15.96
C ARG A 6 14.40 9.65 15.38
N GLY A 7 14.97 8.64 16.03
CA GLY A 7 14.88 7.25 15.63
C GLY A 7 13.43 6.74 15.61
N ILE A 8 12.59 7.13 16.57
CA ILE A 8 11.15 6.82 16.58
C ILE A 8 10.44 7.44 15.36
N VAL A 9 10.75 8.69 15.02
CA VAL A 9 10.16 9.34 13.82
C VAL A 9 10.61 8.63 12.53
N GLU A 10 11.87 8.21 12.47
CA GLU A 10 12.42 7.46 11.34
C GLU A 10 11.76 6.07 11.19
N LEU A 11 11.49 5.36 12.29
CA LEU A 11 10.75 4.08 12.29
C LEU A 11 9.36 4.21 11.64
N ALA A 12 8.67 5.34 11.85
CA ALA A 12 7.34 5.55 11.29
C ALA A 12 7.37 5.59 9.75
N ARG A 13 8.48 6.05 9.15
CA ARG A 13 8.60 6.37 7.72
C ARG A 13 7.47 7.30 7.28
N LEU A 14 7.44 8.52 7.84
CA LEU A 14 6.31 9.48 7.73
C LEU A 14 5.72 9.64 6.33
N GLY A 15 6.55 9.63 5.28
CA GLY A 15 6.06 9.69 3.89
C GLY A 15 5.10 8.56 3.53
N ASN A 16 5.35 7.35 3.99
CA ASN A 16 4.48 6.19 3.78
C ASN A 16 3.17 6.33 4.56
N CYS A 17 3.23 6.82 5.80
CA CYS A 17 2.03 7.06 6.63
C CYS A 17 1.12 8.11 6.00
N VAL A 18 1.69 9.22 5.53
CA VAL A 18 0.94 10.31 4.87
C VAL A 18 0.34 9.82 3.56
N ALA A 19 1.12 9.11 2.73
CA ALA A 19 0.63 8.54 1.48
C ALA A 19 -0.55 7.58 1.72
N ALA A 20 -0.40 6.64 2.66
CA ALA A 20 -1.45 5.66 2.96
C ALA A 20 -2.71 6.31 3.53
N GLY A 21 -2.56 7.28 4.44
CA GLY A 21 -3.69 8.08 4.95
C GLY A 21 -4.40 8.86 3.83
N ALA A 22 -3.65 9.40 2.87
CA ALA A 22 -4.22 10.09 1.70
C ALA A 22 -4.99 9.15 0.76
N LEU A 23 -4.54 7.90 0.58
CA LEU A 23 -5.31 6.90 -0.18
C LEU A 23 -6.64 6.57 0.52
N THR A 24 -6.62 6.38 1.84
CA THR A 24 -7.84 6.20 2.64
C THR A 24 -8.78 7.40 2.52
N ALA A 25 -8.26 8.62 2.66
CA ALA A 25 -9.06 9.84 2.47
C ALA A 25 -9.63 9.96 1.04
N THR A 26 -8.87 9.53 0.03
CA THR A 26 -9.34 9.47 -1.36
C THR A 26 -10.52 8.51 -1.51
N GLY A 27 -10.46 7.33 -0.87
CA GLY A 27 -11.58 6.40 -0.82
C GLY A 27 -12.84 7.04 -0.23
N ALA A 28 -12.71 7.70 0.92
CA ALA A 28 -13.83 8.41 1.55
C ALA A 28 -14.40 9.52 0.64
N PHE A 29 -13.53 10.32 0.02
CA PHE A 29 -13.91 11.40 -0.88
C PHE A 29 -14.70 10.89 -2.09
N VAL A 30 -14.20 9.83 -2.74
CA VAL A 30 -14.87 9.20 -3.89
C VAL A 30 -16.21 8.57 -3.49
N ALA A 31 -16.30 8.02 -2.28
CA ALA A 31 -17.53 7.48 -1.73
C ALA A 31 -18.61 8.55 -1.41
N GLY A 32 -18.30 9.84 -1.59
CA GLY A 32 -19.26 10.92 -1.40
C GLY A 32 -19.36 11.40 0.04
N ALA A 33 -18.22 11.51 0.74
CA ALA A 33 -18.12 11.98 2.12
C ALA A 33 -18.55 13.46 2.37
N SER A 34 -19.50 14.02 1.62
CA SER A 34 -20.10 15.33 1.88
C SER A 34 -20.86 15.30 3.21
N GLY A 35 -20.14 15.44 4.32
CA GLY A 35 -20.65 15.36 5.70
C GLY A 35 -19.87 14.40 6.62
N ALA A 36 -19.04 13.49 6.09
CA ALA A 36 -18.32 12.49 6.87
C ALA A 36 -16.87 12.92 7.21
N VAL A 37 -16.65 14.19 7.56
CA VAL A 37 -15.31 14.75 7.84
C VAL A 37 -14.61 14.01 8.98
N LEU A 38 -15.29 13.85 10.12
CA LEU A 38 -14.72 13.19 11.29
C LEU A 38 -14.43 11.70 11.04
N PRO A 39 -15.36 10.88 10.51
CA PRO A 39 -15.05 9.49 10.12
C PRO A 39 -13.89 9.38 9.11
N THR A 40 -13.81 10.29 8.15
CA THR A 40 -12.70 10.31 7.17
C THR A 40 -11.36 10.59 7.86
N ALA A 41 -11.32 11.58 8.75
CA ALA A 41 -10.11 11.91 9.50
C ALA A 41 -9.68 10.74 10.41
N LEU A 42 -10.62 10.13 11.12
CA LEU A 42 -10.35 8.95 11.96
C LEU A 42 -9.83 7.78 11.13
N ALA A 43 -10.41 7.49 9.97
CA ALA A 43 -9.92 6.44 9.07
C ALA A 43 -8.50 6.75 8.55
N ALA A 44 -8.22 7.98 8.12
CA ALA A 44 -6.89 8.37 7.68
C ALA A 44 -5.84 8.25 8.81
N VAL A 45 -6.20 8.66 10.04
CA VAL A 45 -5.37 8.50 11.24
C VAL A 45 -5.14 7.02 11.54
N THR A 46 -6.18 6.19 11.55
CA THR A 46 -6.06 4.74 11.72
C THR A 46 -5.08 4.16 10.72
N THR A 47 -5.20 4.49 9.43
CA THR A 47 -4.28 4.00 8.39
C THR A 47 -2.85 4.46 8.62
N ALA A 48 -2.64 5.75 8.92
CA ALA A 48 -1.30 6.31 9.13
C ALA A 48 -0.57 5.65 10.31
N PHE A 49 -1.27 5.48 11.45
CA PHE A 49 -0.70 4.85 12.65
C PHE A 49 -0.52 3.33 12.47
N ALA A 50 -1.44 2.65 11.78
CA ALA A 50 -1.26 1.24 11.43
C ALA A 50 0.01 1.06 10.58
N VAL A 51 0.19 1.86 9.52
CA VAL A 51 1.40 1.82 8.68
C VAL A 51 2.67 2.12 9.47
N ALA A 52 2.65 3.10 10.38
CA ALA A 52 3.79 3.40 11.26
C ALA A 52 4.15 2.18 12.12
N ALA A 53 3.15 1.53 12.73
CA ALA A 53 3.33 0.32 13.54
C ALA A 53 3.90 -0.85 12.70
N GLY A 54 3.36 -1.07 11.50
CA GLY A 54 3.87 -2.07 10.57
C GLY A 54 5.33 -1.82 10.18
N ASN A 55 5.71 -0.57 9.89
CA ASN A 55 7.11 -0.22 9.60
C ASN A 55 8.03 -0.52 10.79
N ALA A 56 7.64 -0.18 12.01
CA ALA A 56 8.42 -0.49 13.20
C ALA A 56 8.54 -2.00 13.48
N ILE A 57 7.48 -2.77 13.21
CA ILE A 57 7.53 -4.24 13.28
C ILE A 57 8.49 -4.81 12.24
N ASN A 58 8.44 -4.30 11.01
CA ASN A 58 9.33 -4.74 9.95
C ASN A 58 10.80 -4.50 10.34
N ASP A 59 11.13 -3.29 10.80
CA ASP A 59 12.49 -2.98 11.27
C ASP A 59 12.89 -3.85 12.48
N TYR A 60 11.94 -4.20 13.36
CA TYR A 60 12.23 -5.11 14.47
C TYR A 60 12.63 -6.51 13.99
N PHE A 61 11.91 -7.09 13.02
CA PHE A 61 12.22 -8.41 12.49
C PHE A 61 13.48 -8.39 11.61
N ASP A 62 13.66 -7.34 10.81
CA ASP A 62 14.77 -7.21 9.86
C ASP A 62 16.05 -6.67 10.51
N ARG A 63 16.07 -6.40 11.82
CA ARG A 63 17.19 -5.73 12.54
C ARG A 63 18.57 -6.37 12.33
N GLU A 64 18.64 -7.70 12.20
CA GLU A 64 19.91 -8.43 12.00
C GLU A 64 20.40 -8.30 10.55
N ILE A 65 19.47 -8.37 9.59
CA ILE A 65 19.73 -8.13 8.17
C ILE A 65 20.13 -6.67 7.94
N ASP A 66 19.40 -5.74 8.55
CA ASP A 66 19.65 -4.31 8.46
C ASP A 66 20.97 -3.91 9.12
N ALA A 67 21.48 -4.64 10.10
CA ALA A 67 22.79 -4.37 10.68
C ALA A 67 23.93 -4.55 9.66
N VAL A 68 23.73 -5.40 8.65
CA VAL A 68 24.68 -5.61 7.56
C VAL A 68 24.35 -4.65 6.40
N ASN A 69 23.09 -4.62 5.96
CA ASN A 69 22.70 -3.95 4.72
C ASN A 69 22.44 -2.45 4.88
N ARG A 70 21.98 -2.00 6.05
CA ARG A 70 21.61 -0.61 6.34
C ARG A 70 21.94 -0.23 7.79
N PRO A 71 23.23 -0.17 8.15
CA PRO A 71 23.66 0.06 9.54
C PRO A 71 23.18 1.40 10.11
N ASP A 72 22.84 2.36 9.25
CA ASP A 72 22.29 3.67 9.64
C ASP A 72 20.83 3.61 10.12
N ARG A 73 20.12 2.48 10.04
CA ARG A 73 18.74 2.37 10.51
C ARG A 73 18.62 2.55 12.04
N PRO A 74 17.45 2.99 12.55
CA PRO A 74 17.30 3.33 13.96
C PRO A 74 17.65 2.21 14.95
N ILE A 75 17.33 0.95 14.63
CA ILE A 75 17.61 -0.19 15.50
C ILE A 75 19.09 -0.61 15.42
N PRO A 76 19.67 -0.89 14.23
CA PRO A 76 21.08 -1.26 14.13
C PRO A 76 22.06 -0.24 14.70
N ARG A 77 21.84 1.06 14.48
CA ARG A 77 22.73 2.11 15.03
C ARG A 77 22.55 2.36 16.53
N GLY A 78 21.59 1.69 17.17
CA GLY A 78 21.31 1.80 18.60
C GLY A 78 20.48 3.02 19.03
N ALA A 79 19.94 3.80 18.09
CA ALA A 79 19.09 4.95 18.42
C ALA A 79 17.78 4.53 19.12
N VAL A 80 17.22 3.38 18.72
CA VAL A 80 16.05 2.74 19.33
C VAL A 80 16.35 1.28 19.62
N SER A 81 16.13 0.82 20.86
CA SER A 81 16.30 -0.59 21.20
C SER A 81 15.20 -1.45 20.54
N PRO A 82 15.43 -2.75 20.28
CA PRO A 82 14.39 -3.63 19.72
C PRO A 82 13.10 -3.67 20.57
N ARG A 83 13.23 -3.68 21.90
CA ARG A 83 12.09 -3.57 22.82
C ARG A 83 11.39 -2.21 22.72
N GLY A 84 12.16 -1.13 22.54
CA GLY A 84 11.62 0.21 22.30
C GLY A 84 10.84 0.31 20.99
N ALA A 85 11.32 -0.32 19.92
CA ALA A 85 10.62 -0.39 18.65
C ALA A 85 9.29 -1.14 18.77
N LEU A 86 9.27 -2.30 19.46
CA LEU A 86 8.02 -3.02 19.75
C LEU A 86 7.06 -2.22 20.62
N ALA A 87 7.55 -1.58 21.69
CA ALA A 87 6.70 -0.74 22.55
C ALA A 87 6.08 0.42 21.75
N THR A 88 6.88 1.04 20.87
CA THR A 88 6.42 2.11 19.97
C THR A 88 5.36 1.60 18.99
N ALA A 89 5.59 0.44 18.37
CA ALA A 89 4.63 -0.19 17.47
C ALA A 89 3.30 -0.51 18.18
N THR A 90 3.36 -1.05 19.41
CA THR A 90 2.18 -1.33 20.23
C THR A 90 1.39 -0.05 20.53
N VAL A 91 2.05 1.06 20.88
CA VAL A 91 1.39 2.34 21.10
C VAL A 91 0.71 2.83 19.82
N TRP A 92 1.39 2.77 18.68
CA TRP A 92 0.79 3.18 17.41
C TRP A 92 -0.38 2.30 16.99
N PHE A 93 -0.32 0.99 17.21
CA PHE A 93 -1.48 0.12 17.02
C PHE A 93 -2.63 0.44 17.97
N ALA A 94 -2.35 0.72 19.24
CA ALA A 94 -3.39 1.12 20.19
C ALA A 94 -4.09 2.40 19.73
N VAL A 95 -3.35 3.39 19.22
CA VAL A 95 -3.92 4.61 18.61
C VAL A 95 -4.77 4.27 17.38
N ALA A 96 -4.28 3.41 16.49
CA ALA A 96 -5.01 3.00 15.29
C ALA A 96 -6.34 2.30 15.64
N VAL A 97 -6.33 1.40 16.63
CA VAL A 97 -7.51 0.70 17.15
C VAL A 97 -8.47 1.68 17.82
N ALA A 98 -7.98 2.58 18.68
CA ALA A 98 -8.80 3.58 19.35
C ALA A 98 -9.52 4.51 18.36
N ALA A 99 -8.86 4.90 17.27
CA ALA A 99 -9.49 5.66 16.20
C ALA A 99 -10.49 4.81 15.39
N ALA A 100 -10.17 3.53 15.14
CA ALA A 100 -10.99 2.64 14.33
C ALA A 100 -12.33 2.29 14.99
N VAL A 101 -12.36 2.07 16.32
CA VAL A 101 -13.59 1.67 17.04
C VAL A 101 -14.69 2.75 17.04
N ALA A 102 -14.34 3.99 16.69
CA ALA A 102 -15.30 5.09 16.53
C ALA A 102 -15.92 5.15 15.12
N LEU A 103 -15.54 4.24 14.21
CA LEU A 103 -16.04 4.17 12.84
C LEU A 103 -17.26 3.24 12.70
N PRO A 104 -17.98 3.27 11.57
CA PRO A 104 -19.07 2.34 11.29
C PRO A 104 -18.62 0.87 11.36
N PRO A 105 -19.54 -0.08 11.69
CA PRO A 105 -19.18 -1.49 11.91
C PRO A 105 -18.38 -2.16 10.78
N LEU A 106 -18.70 -1.83 9.51
CA LEU A 106 -17.95 -2.37 8.37
C LEU A 106 -16.52 -1.83 8.32
N ALA A 107 -16.31 -0.56 8.64
CA ALA A 107 -14.98 0.03 8.70
C ALA A 107 -14.16 -0.60 9.83
N ILE A 108 -14.78 -0.86 10.99
CA ILE A 108 -14.15 -1.61 12.09
C ILE A 108 -13.71 -3.00 11.62
N ALA A 109 -14.57 -3.73 10.91
CA ALA A 109 -14.25 -5.06 10.39
C ALA A 109 -13.07 -5.03 9.40
N ILE A 110 -13.07 -4.07 8.47
CA ILE A 110 -11.95 -3.88 7.52
C ILE A 110 -10.66 -3.52 8.26
N ALA A 111 -10.72 -2.62 9.25
CA ALA A 111 -9.56 -2.26 10.06
C ALA A 111 -8.99 -3.47 10.81
N ALA A 112 -9.85 -4.31 11.40
CA ALA A 112 -9.42 -5.52 12.08
C ALA A 112 -8.67 -6.47 11.13
N VAL A 113 -9.22 -6.72 9.93
CA VAL A 113 -8.55 -7.56 8.92
C VAL A 113 -7.22 -6.94 8.49
N ASN A 114 -7.18 -5.63 8.24
CA ASN A 114 -5.95 -4.93 7.83
C ASN A 114 -4.87 -4.98 8.91
N LEU A 115 -5.23 -4.80 10.19
CA LEU A 115 -4.28 -4.86 11.30
C LEU A 115 -3.70 -6.27 11.47
N VAL A 116 -4.55 -7.30 11.39
CA VAL A 116 -4.09 -8.70 11.41
C VAL A 116 -3.18 -9.00 10.22
N ALA A 117 -3.57 -8.58 9.01
CA ALA A 117 -2.76 -8.73 7.80
C ALA A 117 -1.39 -8.05 7.94
N LEU A 118 -1.34 -6.85 8.51
CA LEU A 118 -0.09 -6.10 8.68
C LEU A 118 0.87 -6.78 9.68
N VAL A 119 0.34 -7.31 10.80
CA VAL A 119 1.14 -8.03 11.80
C VAL A 119 1.63 -9.39 11.27
N THR A 120 0.78 -10.08 10.51
CA THR A 120 1.10 -11.43 9.99
C THR A 120 1.97 -11.39 8.74
N TYR A 121 2.01 -10.27 8.00
CA TYR A 121 2.82 -10.12 6.79
C TYR A 121 4.27 -10.57 7.02
N THR A 122 4.97 -9.96 7.97
CA THR A 122 6.42 -10.19 8.16
C THR A 122 6.74 -11.54 8.75
N SER A 123 5.86 -12.09 9.58
CA SER A 123 6.10 -13.35 10.30
C SER A 123 5.61 -14.59 9.55
N ILE A 124 4.65 -14.46 8.63
CA ILE A 124 3.99 -15.60 7.97
C ILE A 124 4.08 -15.52 6.44
N PHE A 125 3.84 -14.34 5.85
CA PHE A 125 3.65 -14.21 4.40
C PHE A 125 4.87 -13.68 3.65
N LYS A 126 5.81 -13.01 4.33
CA LYS A 126 7.06 -12.51 3.72
C LYS A 126 7.82 -13.70 3.12
N GLY A 127 8.17 -13.60 1.83
CA GLY A 127 8.87 -14.66 1.11
C GLY A 127 8.01 -15.85 0.70
N THR A 128 6.68 -15.80 0.84
CA THR A 128 5.78 -16.84 0.31
C THR A 128 5.42 -16.54 -1.16
N PRO A 129 5.48 -17.54 -2.07
CA PRO A 129 5.31 -17.28 -3.50
C PRO A 129 3.91 -16.74 -3.81
N GLY A 130 3.82 -15.49 -4.25
CA GLY A 130 2.57 -14.82 -4.65
C GLY A 130 1.65 -14.40 -3.50
N LEU A 131 1.61 -15.15 -2.39
CA LEU A 131 0.75 -14.84 -1.24
C LEU A 131 1.21 -13.56 -0.52
N GLY A 132 2.51 -13.35 -0.35
CA GLY A 132 3.06 -12.10 0.18
C GLY A 132 2.68 -10.90 -0.68
N ASN A 133 2.86 -11.01 -2.00
CA ASN A 133 2.49 -9.95 -2.96
C ASN A 133 0.98 -9.68 -2.95
N ALA A 134 0.15 -10.73 -2.87
CA ALA A 134 -1.29 -10.62 -2.80
C ALA A 134 -1.76 -9.94 -1.50
N LEU A 135 -1.09 -10.21 -0.38
CA LEU A 135 -1.39 -9.55 0.89
C LEU A 135 -1.06 -8.06 0.85
N VAL A 136 0.09 -7.67 0.26
CA VAL A 136 0.45 -6.26 0.06
C VAL A 136 -0.54 -5.57 -0.89
N ALA A 137 -0.90 -6.25 -1.99
CA ALA A 137 -1.93 -5.77 -2.92
C ALA A 137 -3.28 -5.55 -2.23
N TYR A 138 -3.71 -6.48 -1.37
CA TYR A 138 -4.89 -6.33 -0.55
C TYR A 138 -4.78 -5.12 0.38
N LEU A 139 -3.68 -4.99 1.13
CA LEU A 139 -3.48 -3.89 2.09
C LEU A 139 -3.52 -2.51 1.41
N VAL A 140 -2.97 -2.37 0.21
CA VAL A 140 -3.04 -1.11 -0.55
C VAL A 140 -4.44 -0.88 -1.08
N GLY A 141 -5.07 -1.87 -1.72
CA GLY A 141 -6.44 -1.75 -2.23
C GLY A 141 -7.46 -1.47 -1.12
N SER A 142 -7.29 -2.08 0.06
CA SER A 142 -8.21 -1.95 1.18
C SER A 142 -8.16 -0.57 1.84
N THR A 143 -7.14 0.26 1.59
CA THR A 143 -7.15 1.67 2.02
C THR A 143 -8.35 2.42 1.46
N PHE A 144 -8.65 2.23 0.17
CA PHE A 144 -9.82 2.83 -0.47
C PHE A 144 -11.12 2.27 0.11
N LEU A 145 -11.22 0.94 0.28
CA LEU A 145 -12.40 0.30 0.88
C LEU A 145 -12.65 0.80 2.29
N PHE A 146 -11.59 0.94 3.09
CA PHE A 146 -11.66 1.40 4.46
C PHE A 146 -12.17 2.85 4.52
N GLY A 147 -11.64 3.72 3.67
CA GLY A 147 -12.13 5.09 3.51
C GLY A 147 -13.60 5.15 3.07
N GLY A 148 -13.98 4.37 2.07
CA GLY A 148 -15.37 4.32 1.61
C GLY A 148 -16.33 3.75 2.65
N ALA A 149 -15.90 2.76 3.43
CA ALA A 149 -16.68 2.21 4.54
C ALA A 149 -16.83 3.21 5.68
N ALA A 150 -15.77 3.98 6.00
CA ALA A 150 -15.84 5.06 6.98
C ALA A 150 -16.80 6.18 6.54
N ALA A 151 -16.88 6.45 5.24
CA ALA A 151 -17.83 7.38 4.65
C ALA A 151 -19.25 6.79 4.43
N GLY A 152 -19.47 5.51 4.73
CA GLY A 152 -20.78 4.86 4.62
C GLY A 152 -21.14 4.30 3.24
N SER A 153 -20.28 4.46 2.23
CA SER A 153 -20.52 4.04 0.84
C SER A 153 -19.37 3.18 0.27
N PRO A 154 -19.06 2.02 0.89
CA PRO A 154 -17.93 1.16 0.49
C PRO A 154 -18.05 0.62 -0.95
N ARG A 155 -19.29 0.46 -1.46
CA ARG A 155 -19.52 -0.06 -2.81
C ARG A 155 -19.02 0.89 -3.90
N ALA A 156 -19.03 2.20 -3.64
CA ALA A 156 -18.60 3.22 -4.60
C ALA A 156 -17.09 3.13 -4.93
N VAL A 157 -16.30 2.48 -4.07
CA VAL A 157 -14.84 2.40 -4.18
C VAL A 157 -14.32 0.99 -4.44
N LEU A 158 -15.20 0.00 -4.66
CA LEU A 158 -14.79 -1.39 -4.94
C LEU A 158 -13.87 -1.48 -6.16
N VAL A 159 -14.21 -0.75 -7.23
CA VAL A 159 -13.41 -0.72 -8.45
C VAL A 159 -12.06 -0.06 -8.18
N LEU A 160 -12.01 1.06 -7.45
CA LEU A 160 -10.76 1.73 -7.10
C LEU A 160 -9.84 0.83 -6.28
N ALA A 161 -10.40 0.12 -5.30
CA ALA A 161 -9.68 -0.85 -4.50
C ALA A 161 -9.10 -2.00 -5.34
N ALA A 162 -9.88 -2.52 -6.30
CA ALA A 162 -9.43 -3.55 -7.21
C ALA A 162 -8.31 -3.04 -8.13
N LEU A 163 -8.45 -1.84 -8.70
CA LEU A 163 -7.42 -1.23 -9.55
C LEU A 163 -6.11 -1.00 -8.79
N ALA A 164 -6.20 -0.46 -7.58
CA ALA A 164 -5.05 -0.24 -6.71
C ALA A 164 -4.40 -1.56 -6.29
N GLY A 165 -5.19 -2.57 -5.94
CA GLY A 165 -4.69 -3.90 -5.61
C GLY A 165 -3.98 -4.59 -6.77
N LEU A 166 -4.59 -4.67 -7.95
CA LEU A 166 -4.01 -5.33 -9.13
C LEU A 166 -2.73 -4.63 -9.62
N SER A 167 -2.70 -3.31 -9.64
CA SER A 167 -1.49 -2.55 -10.00
C SER A 167 -0.40 -2.72 -8.94
N THR A 168 -0.75 -2.76 -7.64
CA THR A 168 0.21 -3.04 -6.56
C THR A 168 0.77 -4.45 -6.66
N PHE A 169 -0.07 -5.45 -6.95
CA PHE A 169 0.38 -6.81 -7.16
C PHE A 169 1.43 -6.89 -8.27
N THR A 170 1.15 -6.24 -9.41
CA THR A 170 2.10 -6.13 -10.53
C THR A 170 3.43 -5.53 -10.08
N ARG A 171 3.37 -4.42 -9.34
CA ARG A 171 4.55 -3.75 -8.83
C ARG A 171 5.33 -4.63 -7.84
N GLU A 172 4.67 -5.33 -6.93
CA GLU A 172 5.38 -6.21 -5.99
C GLU A 172 6.03 -7.40 -6.72
N VAL A 173 5.42 -7.93 -7.78
CA VAL A 173 6.03 -8.97 -8.61
C VAL A 173 7.29 -8.46 -9.34
N ILE A 174 7.24 -7.25 -9.92
CA ILE A 174 8.43 -6.65 -10.56
C ILE A 174 9.54 -6.43 -9.52
N LYS A 175 9.18 -6.06 -8.29
CA LYS A 175 10.13 -5.82 -7.20
C LYS A 175 10.81 -7.13 -6.80
N ASP A 176 10.06 -8.21 -6.62
CA ASP A 176 10.66 -9.52 -6.29
C ASP A 176 11.62 -10.00 -7.40
N VAL A 177 11.39 -9.62 -8.66
CA VAL A 177 12.32 -9.93 -9.76
C VAL A 177 13.60 -9.09 -9.67
N GLU A 178 13.49 -7.81 -9.31
CA GLU A 178 14.65 -6.96 -9.01
C GLU A 178 15.48 -7.52 -7.84
N ASP A 179 14.80 -7.99 -6.78
CA ASP A 179 15.40 -8.44 -5.53
C ASP A 179 15.75 -9.95 -5.52
N VAL A 180 15.59 -10.67 -6.64
CA VAL A 180 15.63 -12.14 -6.68
C VAL A 180 16.93 -12.76 -6.15
N ALA A 181 18.07 -12.08 -6.34
CA ALA A 181 19.36 -12.56 -5.86
C ALA A 181 19.44 -12.46 -4.32
N GLY A 182 19.03 -11.31 -3.76
CA GLY A 182 19.00 -11.10 -2.32
C GLY A 182 17.97 -11.99 -1.62
N ASP A 183 16.78 -12.14 -2.20
CA ASP A 183 15.74 -13.03 -1.69
C ASP A 183 16.23 -14.49 -1.59
N ARG A 184 17.03 -14.96 -2.56
CA ARG A 184 17.62 -16.30 -2.52
C ARG A 184 18.66 -16.43 -1.41
N GLU A 185 19.49 -15.42 -1.20
CA GLU A 185 20.49 -15.40 -0.12
C GLU A 185 19.83 -15.40 1.27
N GLU A 186 18.67 -14.73 1.40
CA GLU A 186 17.84 -14.74 2.61
C GLU A 186 17.02 -16.04 2.79
N GLY A 187 17.06 -16.96 1.82
CA GLY A 187 16.32 -18.23 1.87
C GLY A 187 14.81 -18.08 1.65
N LEU A 188 14.37 -16.99 1.03
CA LEU A 188 12.96 -16.75 0.71
C LEU A 188 12.53 -17.53 -0.53
N ALA A 189 11.24 -17.82 -0.63
CA ALA A 189 10.61 -18.47 -1.78
C ALA A 189 9.67 -17.50 -2.50
N THR A 190 10.16 -16.33 -2.92
CA THR A 190 9.34 -15.35 -3.64
C THR A 190 8.83 -15.90 -4.98
N LEU A 191 7.81 -15.26 -5.56
CA LEU A 191 7.19 -15.72 -6.79
C LEU A 191 8.21 -16.00 -7.93
N PRO A 192 9.16 -15.09 -8.25
CA PRO A 192 10.15 -15.34 -9.30
C PRO A 192 11.15 -16.46 -8.95
N ILE A 193 11.38 -16.75 -7.67
CA ILE A 193 12.18 -17.91 -7.26
C ILE A 193 11.42 -19.20 -7.53
N ALA A 194 10.11 -19.23 -7.25
CA ALA A 194 9.29 -20.43 -7.38
C ALA A 194 8.94 -20.79 -8.83
N VAL A 195 8.61 -19.80 -9.67
CA VAL A 195 8.14 -20.04 -11.06
C VAL A 195 9.07 -19.51 -12.15
N GLY A 196 10.17 -18.84 -11.76
CA GLY A 196 11.08 -18.16 -12.66
C GLY A 196 10.67 -16.71 -12.94
N GLU A 197 11.67 -15.84 -13.13
CA GLU A 197 11.50 -14.39 -13.30
C GLU A 197 10.55 -14.04 -14.45
N ARG A 198 10.76 -14.63 -15.63
CA ARG A 198 9.93 -14.34 -16.81
C ARG A 198 8.47 -14.74 -16.62
N ALA A 199 8.20 -15.88 -15.97
CA ALA A 199 6.84 -16.32 -15.69
C ALA A 199 6.16 -15.41 -14.64
N ALA A 200 6.89 -15.04 -13.59
CA ALA A 200 6.43 -14.08 -12.61
C ALA A 200 6.04 -12.74 -13.26
N LEU A 201 6.90 -12.17 -14.10
CA LEU A 201 6.60 -10.92 -14.83
C LEU A 201 5.34 -11.04 -15.69
N TRP A 202 5.11 -12.18 -16.36
CA TRP A 202 3.86 -12.40 -17.09
C TRP A 202 2.62 -12.46 -16.19
N ILE A 203 2.72 -13.08 -15.01
CA ILE A 203 1.63 -13.10 -14.02
C ILE A 203 1.31 -11.67 -13.56
N GLY A 204 2.34 -10.88 -13.24
CA GLY A 204 2.19 -9.46 -12.91
C GLY A 204 1.56 -8.66 -14.05
N ALA A 205 2.08 -8.79 -15.27
CA ALA A 205 1.57 -8.09 -16.45
C ALA A 205 0.10 -8.44 -16.74
N ALA A 206 -0.30 -9.71 -16.57
CA ALA A 206 -1.69 -10.13 -16.72
C ALA A 206 -2.62 -9.42 -15.71
N ALA A 207 -2.20 -9.30 -14.44
CA ALA A 207 -2.96 -8.55 -13.44
C ALA A 207 -3.10 -7.06 -13.82
N LEU A 208 -2.04 -6.44 -14.34
CA LEU A 208 -2.10 -5.06 -14.84
C LEU A 208 -3.03 -4.91 -16.04
N VAL A 209 -2.99 -5.83 -17.01
CA VAL A 209 -3.89 -5.80 -18.17
C VAL A 209 -5.35 -5.86 -17.73
N VAL A 210 -5.67 -6.69 -16.74
CA VAL A 210 -7.01 -6.71 -16.14
C VAL A 210 -7.33 -5.37 -15.49
N ALA A 211 -6.41 -4.77 -14.73
CA ALA A 211 -6.62 -3.44 -14.14
C ALA A 211 -6.92 -2.38 -15.20
N VAL A 212 -6.13 -2.31 -16.28
CA VAL A 212 -6.34 -1.37 -17.39
C VAL A 212 -7.67 -1.62 -18.10
N ALA A 213 -8.05 -2.87 -18.33
CA ALA A 213 -9.34 -3.19 -18.96
C ALA A 213 -10.55 -2.74 -18.10
N VAL A 214 -10.39 -2.77 -16.78
CA VAL A 214 -11.40 -2.40 -15.78
C VAL A 214 -11.37 -0.89 -15.48
N SER A 215 -10.27 -0.19 -15.77
CA SER A 215 -10.06 1.23 -15.43
C SER A 215 -11.12 2.19 -16.00
N PRO A 216 -11.81 1.95 -17.13
CA PRO A 216 -12.89 2.83 -17.59
C PRO A 216 -14.21 2.71 -16.79
N LEU A 217 -14.37 1.70 -15.94
CA LEU A 217 -15.64 1.44 -15.24
C LEU A 217 -16.08 2.57 -14.30
N PRO A 218 -15.22 3.21 -13.48
CA PRO A 218 -15.63 4.30 -12.60
C PRO A 218 -16.20 5.51 -13.37
N TYR A 219 -15.77 5.72 -14.62
CA TYR A 219 -16.36 6.71 -15.50
C TYR A 219 -17.74 6.25 -16.00
N ARG A 220 -17.84 5.01 -16.50
CA ARG A 220 -19.09 4.45 -17.02
C ARG A 220 -20.18 4.35 -15.95
N SER A 221 -19.82 4.12 -14.70
CA SER A 221 -20.75 4.09 -13.56
C SER A 221 -21.14 5.49 -13.06
N GLY A 222 -20.57 6.56 -13.61
CA GLY A 222 -20.79 7.94 -13.17
C GLY A 222 -20.13 8.26 -11.82
N THR A 223 -19.25 7.40 -11.31
CA THR A 223 -18.54 7.61 -10.04
C THR A 223 -17.48 8.72 -10.19
N LEU A 224 -16.79 8.73 -11.33
CA LEU A 224 -15.74 9.70 -11.69
C LEU A 224 -16.05 10.36 -13.04
N GLY A 225 -15.69 11.64 -13.21
CA GLY A 225 -15.98 12.42 -14.42
C GLY A 225 -14.98 12.21 -15.56
N ALA A 226 -15.17 12.86 -16.70
CA ALA A 226 -14.31 12.68 -17.89
C ALA A 226 -12.83 13.04 -17.63
N ALA A 227 -12.55 13.95 -16.70
CA ALA A 227 -11.19 14.28 -16.29
C ALA A 227 -10.40 13.07 -15.73
N TYR A 228 -11.11 12.12 -15.09
CA TYR A 228 -10.50 10.85 -14.65
C TYR A 228 -9.92 10.06 -15.82
N LEU A 229 -10.69 9.90 -16.91
CA LEU A 229 -10.27 9.10 -18.06
C LEU A 229 -8.98 9.63 -18.68
N ALA A 230 -8.85 10.95 -18.79
CA ALA A 230 -7.65 11.57 -19.34
C ALA A 230 -6.40 11.26 -18.48
N VAL A 231 -6.51 11.42 -17.15
CA VAL A 231 -5.36 11.20 -16.25
C VAL A 231 -5.06 9.71 -16.08
N VAL A 232 -6.09 8.86 -15.94
CA VAL A 232 -5.89 7.41 -15.78
C VAL A 232 -5.33 6.77 -17.04
N ALA A 233 -5.69 7.24 -18.24
CA ALA A 233 -5.09 6.74 -19.47
C ALA A 233 -3.57 6.98 -19.54
N VAL A 234 -3.11 8.13 -19.04
CA VAL A 234 -1.66 8.42 -18.92
C VAL A 234 -1.02 7.52 -17.86
N ALA A 235 -1.68 7.34 -16.72
CA ALA A 235 -1.20 6.43 -15.67
C ALA A 235 -1.06 4.99 -16.18
N ASP A 236 -2.08 4.49 -16.88
CA ASP A 236 -2.13 3.16 -17.48
C ASP A 236 -1.03 2.98 -18.53
N ALA A 237 -0.81 3.98 -19.40
CA ALA A 237 0.27 3.94 -20.38
C ALA A 237 1.66 3.88 -19.72
N VAL A 238 1.88 4.67 -18.67
CA VAL A 238 3.14 4.65 -17.90
C VAL A 238 3.35 3.29 -17.22
N MET A 239 2.32 2.73 -16.60
CA MET A 239 2.41 1.43 -15.92
C MET A 239 2.59 0.28 -16.91
N LEU A 240 1.92 0.30 -18.07
CA LEU A 240 2.09 -0.71 -19.12
C LEU A 240 3.50 -0.66 -19.71
N TYR A 241 4.04 0.55 -19.94
CA TYR A 241 5.42 0.70 -20.37
C TYR A 241 6.40 0.17 -19.32
N ALA A 242 6.19 0.50 -18.04
CA ALA A 242 7.01 -0.04 -16.95
C ALA A 242 6.93 -1.58 -16.87
N ALA A 243 5.74 -2.17 -17.06
CA ALA A 243 5.57 -3.62 -17.10
C ALA A 243 6.30 -4.25 -18.29
N TYR A 244 6.26 -3.63 -19.48
CA TYR A 244 7.06 -4.07 -20.63
C TYR A 244 8.57 -3.99 -20.34
N GLU A 245 9.02 -2.86 -19.78
CA GLU A 245 10.42 -2.62 -19.48
C GLU A 245 10.97 -3.57 -18.40
N SER A 246 10.11 -4.06 -17.50
CA SER A 246 10.51 -4.99 -16.44
C SER A 246 11.14 -6.28 -16.94
N PHE A 247 10.88 -6.68 -18.19
CA PHE A 247 11.52 -7.84 -18.82
C PHE A 247 12.99 -7.63 -19.18
N SER A 248 13.45 -6.37 -19.22
CA SER A 248 14.83 -5.99 -19.52
C SER A 248 15.53 -5.28 -18.36
N ASP A 249 14.80 -4.42 -17.62
CA ASP A 249 15.34 -3.62 -16.51
C ASP A 249 14.26 -3.49 -15.40
N PRO A 250 14.16 -4.48 -14.51
CA PRO A 250 13.22 -4.47 -13.38
C PRO A 250 13.36 -3.25 -12.46
N ALA A 251 14.59 -2.79 -12.23
CA ALA A 251 14.87 -1.67 -11.33
C ALA A 251 14.36 -0.34 -11.90
N ALA A 252 14.57 -0.11 -13.21
CA ALA A 252 14.04 1.07 -13.87
C ALA A 252 12.51 0.99 -14.00
N ALA A 253 11.97 -0.19 -14.29
CA ALA A 253 10.53 -0.45 -14.27
C ALA A 253 9.91 -0.11 -12.91
N GLN A 254 10.50 -0.52 -11.77
CA GLN A 254 10.02 -0.15 -10.43
C GLN A 254 9.87 1.36 -10.24
N ARG A 255 10.92 2.12 -10.61
CA ARG A 255 10.92 3.58 -10.48
C ARG A 255 9.84 4.21 -11.34
N ARG A 256 9.66 3.76 -12.59
CA ARG A 256 8.62 4.26 -13.50
C ARG A 256 7.22 3.89 -13.05
N PHE A 257 7.00 2.66 -12.61
CA PHE A 257 5.71 2.16 -12.16
C PHE A 257 5.17 3.01 -11.00
N LYS A 258 6.05 3.42 -10.08
CA LYS A 258 5.71 4.31 -8.96
C LYS A 258 5.08 5.63 -9.42
N TYR A 259 5.56 6.24 -10.50
CA TYR A 259 4.95 7.46 -11.06
C TYR A 259 3.55 7.19 -11.60
N GLY A 260 3.36 6.05 -12.28
CA GLY A 260 2.04 5.60 -12.74
C GLY A 260 1.06 5.43 -11.59
N THR A 261 1.48 4.82 -10.47
CA THR A 261 0.64 4.68 -9.27
C THR A 261 0.24 6.04 -8.67
N PHE A 262 1.15 7.02 -8.61
CA PHE A 262 0.81 8.37 -8.15
C PHE A 262 -0.17 9.08 -9.09
N LEU A 263 0.02 8.96 -10.40
CA LEU A 263 -0.91 9.51 -11.39
C LEU A 263 -2.30 8.86 -11.28
N ALA A 264 -2.38 7.54 -11.07
CA ALA A 264 -3.64 6.83 -10.87
C ALA A 264 -4.38 7.31 -9.60
N ALA A 265 -3.66 7.49 -8.49
CA ALA A 265 -4.24 8.04 -7.26
C ALA A 265 -4.75 9.48 -7.46
N ALA A 266 -3.99 10.33 -8.17
CA ALA A 266 -4.43 11.67 -8.53
C ALA A 266 -5.66 11.66 -9.46
N ALA A 267 -5.74 10.71 -10.39
CA ALA A 267 -6.88 10.54 -11.29
C ALA A 267 -8.19 10.31 -10.52
N PHE A 268 -8.16 9.52 -9.43
CA PHE A 268 -9.35 9.31 -8.58
C PHE A 268 -9.84 10.61 -7.94
N VAL A 269 -8.92 11.45 -7.45
CA VAL A 269 -9.26 12.73 -6.83
C VAL A 269 -9.80 13.73 -7.86
N VAL A 270 -9.06 13.95 -8.96
CA VAL A 270 -9.46 14.88 -10.03
C VAL A 270 -10.77 14.43 -10.67
N GLY A 271 -10.91 13.13 -10.90
CA GLY A 271 -12.11 12.49 -11.41
C GLY A 271 -13.34 12.78 -10.59
N ARG A 272 -13.23 12.63 -9.26
CA ARG A 272 -14.35 12.87 -8.36
C ARG A 272 -14.66 14.37 -8.24
N ALA A 273 -13.63 15.20 -8.14
CA ALA A 273 -13.77 16.65 -8.05
C ALA A 273 -14.57 17.22 -9.24
N ALA A 274 -14.35 16.70 -10.46
CA ALA A 274 -15.08 17.11 -11.66
C ALA A 274 -16.57 16.72 -11.68
N VAL A 275 -17.02 15.81 -10.81
CA VAL A 275 -18.43 15.39 -10.72
C VAL A 275 -19.18 16.19 -9.66
N VAL A 276 -18.48 16.64 -8.62
CA VAL A 276 -19.07 17.34 -7.46
C VAL A 276 -18.95 18.86 -7.53
N ALA A 277 -18.20 19.38 -8.51
CA ALA A 277 -18.10 20.81 -8.84
C ALA A 277 -19.24 21.22 -9.77
#